data_AF-A0A161WN54-F1
#
_entry.id   AF-A0A161WN54-F1
#
_cell.length_a   1.000
_cell.length_b   1.000
_cell.length_c   1.000
_cell.angle_alpha   90.00
_cell.angle_beta   90.00
_cell.angle_gamma   90.00
#
_symmetry.space_group_name_H-M   'P 1'
#
loop_
_entity.id
_entity.type
_entity.pdbx_description
1 polymer ?
#
loop_
_entity_poly.entity_id
_entity_poly.type
_entity_poly.pdbx_seq_one_letter_code
_entity_poly.pdbx_strand_id
1 'polypeptide(L)'
;MADASPAKSTTSPRPQLTSSMRSSSFLREHQQYRPPQHPESRFGIDTVVEDLSNVSVSPPKHTHNHNHNHNHKHYAGFNGIPSEENPPTIRRGLNHSYSHPNCAPVGGKKQSRLVATLFYKPNGESTATAASGGSGVASPPKLTSENSSGKESLPANFAPTQDPESFPLEPPTQEPEKLDHLYGSYVSPMCVTSFLHLMSTFPLPAGETDYSSSHRCLDSQENPRVVELTLDPAPCQSYLSLTDLRRHELIYRFEREWSVDVALQPDTLWRRHPRLVVFDMDSTLITQEVIDLLAATIKDPPDLAARVADITHRAMLGELEFDAAFRERVQLLKGLPASFFEQLRPVLDVTKGVPRLIKALKRLGVKTAVLSGGFLPLTSWLAGELGIDYAHANEVVIDDAGKLTGEVKGLIVGKERKRDLLIEIAGKEGIDLSQVVAVGDGANDLLMMGAAGLGVAWNAKPMVQMEADTRLNSESILDLLYLFGFTGDEIEQLSS
;
A
#
# COMPACT_ATOMS: atom_id res chain seq x y z
N MET A 1 72.49 -36.00 17.52
CA MET A 1 73.38 -34.82 17.62
C MET A 1 73.41 -34.14 16.26
N ALA A 2 72.54 -33.17 16.07
CA ALA A 2 72.59 -32.17 15.01
C ALA A 2 71.35 -31.30 15.22
N ASP A 3 71.53 -30.02 15.51
CA ASP A 3 71.15 -28.98 14.56
C ASP A 3 71.41 -27.60 15.15
N ALA A 4 72.20 -26.80 14.45
CA ALA A 4 72.36 -25.39 14.72
C ALA A 4 72.43 -24.62 13.39
N SER A 5 71.31 -23.94 13.10
CA SER A 5 71.16 -22.68 12.35
C SER A 5 71.32 -22.65 10.81
N PRO A 6 70.29 -22.11 10.14
CA PRO A 6 70.40 -21.00 9.19
C PRO A 6 69.32 -19.93 9.48
N ALA A 7 69.20 -18.73 8.92
CA ALA A 7 69.97 -17.85 8.04
C ALA A 7 69.29 -16.45 8.12
N LYS A 8 70.03 -15.37 7.79
CA LYS A 8 69.52 -13.99 7.71
C LYS A 8 68.97 -13.65 6.32
N SER A 9 67.83 -12.97 6.32
CA SER A 9 67.30 -11.91 5.43
C SER A 9 67.69 -11.85 3.93
N THR A 10 66.68 -11.74 3.05
CA THR A 10 66.47 -10.54 2.20
C THR A 10 65.08 -10.57 1.56
N THR A 11 64.28 -9.55 1.86
CA THR A 11 62.96 -9.24 1.29
C THR A 11 63.12 -8.59 -0.09
N SER A 12 62.47 -9.13 -1.12
CA SER A 12 62.30 -8.46 -2.42
C SER A 12 61.01 -7.63 -2.45
N PRO A 13 61.05 -6.36 -2.92
CA PRO A 13 59.88 -5.47 -2.92
C PRO A 13 58.93 -5.73 -4.10
N ARG A 14 57.64 -5.43 -3.86
CA ARG A 14 56.54 -5.44 -4.84
C ARG A 14 56.91 -4.68 -6.12
N PRO A 15 56.59 -5.20 -7.32
CA PRO A 15 56.95 -4.53 -8.58
C PRO A 15 56.17 -3.22 -8.76
N GLN A 16 56.90 -2.13 -8.99
CA GLN A 16 56.38 -0.85 -9.46
C GLN A 16 56.69 -0.71 -10.96
N LEU A 17 55.71 -0.28 -11.74
CA LEU A 17 55.89 0.00 -13.17
C LEU A 17 56.76 1.25 -13.36
N THR A 18 57.96 1.07 -13.88
CA THR A 18 58.88 2.16 -14.26
C THR A 18 58.67 2.57 -15.73
N SER A 19 59.04 3.81 -16.03
CA SER A 19 58.74 4.53 -17.29
C SER A 19 59.38 3.94 -18.57
N SER A 20 60.06 2.81 -18.49
CA SER A 20 60.71 2.12 -19.62
C SER A 20 59.90 0.95 -20.20
N MET A 21 58.70 0.64 -19.68
CA MET A 21 57.78 -0.36 -20.24
C MET A 21 56.61 0.25 -21.05
N ARG A 22 56.85 1.35 -21.78
CA ARG A 22 55.91 1.89 -22.77
C ARG A 22 56.24 1.35 -24.17
N SER A 23 55.77 0.15 -24.49
CA SER A 23 55.69 -0.30 -25.89
C SER A 23 54.45 0.32 -26.56
N SER A 24 54.68 1.10 -27.61
CA SER A 24 53.71 1.89 -28.37
C SER A 24 52.85 1.05 -29.35
N SER A 25 52.21 -0.01 -28.85
CA SER A 25 51.52 -0.99 -29.71
C SER A 25 50.12 -1.41 -29.27
N PHE A 26 49.38 -0.57 -28.55
CA PHE A 26 47.94 -0.84 -28.28
C PHE A 26 47.02 0.40 -28.37
N LEU A 27 47.58 1.59 -28.59
CA LEU A 27 46.81 2.84 -28.79
C LEU A 27 46.71 3.26 -30.27
N ARG A 28 47.11 2.38 -31.21
CA ARG A 28 47.06 2.65 -32.65
C ARG A 28 45.94 1.93 -33.41
N GLU A 29 45.14 1.11 -32.73
CA GLU A 29 44.03 0.38 -33.37
C GLU A 29 42.65 1.05 -33.19
N HIS A 30 42.55 2.11 -32.37
CA HIS A 30 41.29 2.87 -32.17
C HIS A 30 41.39 4.37 -32.49
N GLN A 31 42.27 4.76 -33.41
CA GLN A 31 42.25 6.11 -34.00
C GLN A 31 42.25 6.04 -35.53
N GLN A 32 41.09 5.69 -36.09
CA GLN A 32 40.72 6.05 -37.45
C GLN A 32 39.40 6.83 -37.40
N TYR A 33 39.47 8.10 -36.98
CA TYR A 33 38.46 9.09 -37.35
C TYR A 33 39.05 9.91 -38.50
N ARG A 34 38.68 9.56 -39.73
CA ARG A 34 38.92 10.39 -40.92
C ARG A 34 37.81 11.46 -40.94
N PRO A 35 38.11 12.75 -41.08
CA PRO A 35 37.06 13.76 -41.24
C PRO A 35 36.35 13.58 -42.59
N PRO A 36 35.02 13.71 -42.66
CA PRO A 36 34.30 13.70 -43.93
C PRO A 36 34.63 14.98 -44.72
N GLN A 37 34.97 14.81 -45.99
CA GLN A 37 34.99 15.88 -46.98
C GLN A 37 33.55 16.10 -47.45
N HIS A 38 32.85 17.11 -46.91
CA HIS A 38 31.83 17.96 -47.57
C HIS A 38 31.15 18.89 -46.52
N PRO A 39 30.80 20.14 -46.86
CA PRO A 39 30.28 21.11 -45.89
C PRO A 39 28.76 20.95 -45.73
N GLU A 40 28.30 20.45 -44.59
CA GLU A 40 26.90 20.58 -44.18
C GLU A 40 26.77 21.64 -43.09
N SER A 41 25.89 22.60 -43.35
CA SER A 41 25.53 23.72 -42.51
C SER A 41 24.83 23.26 -41.23
N ARG A 42 25.55 23.28 -40.11
CA ARG A 42 24.93 23.24 -38.77
C ARG A 42 25.28 24.53 -38.02
N PHE A 43 24.27 25.35 -37.80
CA PHE A 43 24.33 26.53 -36.95
C PHE A 43 24.41 26.09 -35.48
N GLY A 44 25.31 26.70 -34.73
CA GLY A 44 25.49 26.46 -33.30
C GLY A 44 24.41 27.16 -32.47
N ILE A 45 24.27 26.74 -31.21
CA ILE A 45 23.30 27.28 -30.24
C ILE A 45 23.49 28.79 -30.00
N ASP A 46 24.68 29.34 -30.27
CA ASP A 46 24.97 30.76 -30.13
C ASP A 46 24.41 31.64 -31.28
N THR A 47 23.91 31.04 -32.38
CA THR A 47 23.34 31.80 -33.52
C THR A 47 21.82 32.03 -33.40
N VAL A 48 21.16 31.47 -32.39
CA VAL A 48 19.69 31.55 -32.22
C VAL A 48 19.25 32.76 -31.38
N VAL A 49 20.19 33.45 -30.73
CA VAL A 49 19.88 34.58 -29.83
C VAL A 49 19.86 35.94 -30.55
N GLU A 50 20.47 36.07 -31.73
CA GLU A 50 20.51 37.35 -32.46
C GLU A 50 19.27 37.61 -33.34
N ASP A 51 18.59 36.57 -33.84
CA ASP A 51 17.44 36.70 -34.76
C ASP A 51 16.08 37.00 -34.07
N LEU A 52 15.99 36.91 -32.74
CA LEU A 52 14.77 37.22 -31.98
C LEU A 52 14.59 38.72 -31.68
N SER A 53 15.58 39.54 -32.02
CA SER A 53 15.59 40.97 -31.69
C SER A 53 14.84 41.88 -32.70
N ASN A 54 14.41 41.35 -33.86
CA ASN A 54 13.81 42.14 -34.95
C ASN A 54 12.37 41.79 -35.33
N VAL A 55 11.64 40.97 -34.55
CA VAL A 55 10.23 40.66 -34.83
C VAL A 55 9.31 41.50 -33.93
N SER A 56 8.87 42.64 -34.46
CA SER A 56 7.76 43.40 -33.88
C SER A 56 6.44 42.73 -34.26
N VAL A 57 5.64 42.35 -33.25
CA VAL A 57 4.30 41.77 -33.43
C VAL A 57 3.29 42.90 -33.43
N SER A 58 2.73 43.23 -34.60
CA SER A 58 1.53 44.05 -34.74
C SER A 58 0.38 43.19 -35.28
N PRO A 59 -0.87 43.36 -34.79
CA PRO A 59 -2.00 42.55 -35.24
C PRO A 59 -2.41 42.95 -36.68
N PRO A 60 -2.83 42.02 -37.56
CA PRO A 60 -3.10 42.35 -38.95
C PRO A 60 -4.40 43.16 -39.10
N LYS A 61 -4.33 44.27 -39.84
CA LYS A 61 -5.49 45.01 -40.32
C LYS A 61 -6.19 44.25 -41.45
N HIS A 62 -7.51 44.15 -41.37
CA HIS A 62 -8.36 43.67 -42.45
C HIS A 62 -8.23 44.55 -43.70
N THR A 63 -7.87 43.96 -44.84
CA THR A 63 -8.16 44.50 -46.15
C THR A 63 -8.87 43.45 -47.01
N HIS A 64 -10.07 43.82 -47.44
CA HIS A 64 -10.87 43.10 -48.42
C HIS A 64 -10.13 43.00 -49.75
N ASN A 65 -10.03 41.81 -50.34
CA ASN A 65 -10.25 41.68 -51.77
C ASN A 65 -10.68 40.28 -52.20
N HIS A 66 -11.65 40.27 -53.11
CA HIS A 66 -12.29 39.14 -53.76
C HIS A 66 -11.31 38.29 -54.59
N ASN A 67 -11.36 36.97 -54.46
CA ASN A 67 -11.94 36.02 -55.45
C ASN A 67 -11.31 34.61 -55.36
N HIS A 68 -12.23 33.64 -55.30
CA HIS A 68 -12.17 32.23 -55.71
C HIS A 68 -11.25 31.18 -55.04
N ASN A 69 -11.93 30.06 -54.75
CA ASN A 69 -11.51 28.70 -54.41
C ASN A 69 -11.01 28.43 -52.99
N HIS A 70 -11.97 28.13 -52.10
CA HIS A 70 -11.71 27.42 -50.85
C HIS A 70 -11.30 25.97 -51.10
N ASN A 71 -9.99 25.75 -51.08
CA ASN A 71 -9.39 24.49 -50.67
C ASN A 71 -9.08 24.62 -49.18
N HIS A 72 -9.87 23.99 -48.30
CA HIS A 72 -9.61 24.02 -46.86
C HIS A 72 -8.30 23.28 -46.57
N LYS A 73 -7.25 24.02 -46.21
CA LYS A 73 -6.05 23.47 -45.55
C LYS A 73 -6.50 22.91 -44.20
N HIS A 74 -6.51 21.59 -44.08
CA HIS A 74 -6.70 20.88 -42.83
C HIS A 74 -5.65 21.31 -41.79
N TYR A 75 -6.11 21.90 -40.69
CA TYR A 75 -5.41 21.74 -39.43
C TYR A 75 -5.49 20.25 -39.08
N ALA A 76 -4.34 19.55 -39.11
CA ALA A 76 -4.27 18.18 -38.65
C ALA A 76 -4.52 18.17 -37.13
N GLY A 77 -5.67 17.65 -36.72
CA GLY A 77 -5.98 17.40 -35.32
C GLY A 77 -4.99 16.38 -34.77
N PHE A 78 -4.39 16.70 -33.62
CA PHE A 78 -3.63 15.73 -32.85
C PHE A 78 -4.60 14.66 -32.32
N ASN A 79 -4.72 13.55 -33.04
CA ASN A 79 -5.40 12.35 -32.54
C ASN A 79 -4.38 11.57 -31.72
N GLY A 80 -4.48 11.62 -30.39
CA GLY A 80 -3.60 10.95 -29.44
C GLY A 80 -3.67 9.42 -29.43
N ILE A 81 -3.93 8.79 -30.59
CA ILE A 81 -3.94 7.34 -30.78
C ILE A 81 -2.83 7.02 -31.79
N PRO A 82 -1.77 6.31 -31.39
CA PRO A 82 -0.76 5.81 -32.32
C PRO A 82 -1.45 5.01 -33.44
N SER A 83 -1.13 5.33 -34.69
CA SER A 83 -1.68 4.68 -35.89
C SER A 83 -0.53 4.31 -36.82
N GLU A 84 -0.78 3.45 -37.82
CA GLU A 84 0.25 3.13 -38.83
C GLU A 84 0.75 4.39 -39.56
N GLU A 85 -0.09 5.42 -39.65
CA GLU A 85 0.23 6.73 -40.25
C GLU A 85 1.04 7.64 -39.32
N ASN A 86 1.00 7.41 -37.99
CA ASN A 86 1.74 8.14 -36.97
C ASN A 86 2.32 7.16 -35.92
N PRO A 87 3.40 6.42 -36.27
CA PRO A 87 3.98 5.45 -35.37
C PRO A 87 4.63 6.14 -34.16
N PRO A 88 4.62 5.51 -32.97
CA PRO A 88 5.29 6.07 -31.81
C PRO A 88 6.80 6.16 -32.04
N THR A 89 7.41 7.26 -31.62
CA THR A 89 8.86 7.48 -31.76
C THR A 89 9.62 6.61 -30.77
N ILE A 90 10.10 5.45 -31.19
CA ILE A 90 10.83 4.50 -30.35
C ILE A 90 12.24 5.04 -30.06
N ARG A 91 12.51 5.40 -28.81
CA ARG A 91 13.88 5.56 -28.28
C ARG A 91 14.12 4.50 -27.20
N ARG A 92 14.95 3.51 -27.54
CA ARG A 92 15.54 2.49 -26.63
C ARG A 92 14.62 1.41 -26.07
N GLY A 93 14.07 0.56 -26.94
CA GLY A 93 13.78 -0.87 -26.63
C GLY A 93 12.69 -1.21 -25.60
N LEU A 94 12.16 -0.22 -24.89
CA LEU A 94 10.99 -0.36 -24.00
C LEU A 94 9.91 0.60 -24.50
N ASN A 95 8.78 0.04 -24.91
CA ASN A 95 7.65 0.80 -25.44
C ASN A 95 6.88 1.44 -24.27
N HIS A 96 7.37 2.55 -23.73
CA HIS A 96 6.55 3.42 -22.88
C HIS A 96 5.66 4.26 -23.81
N SER A 97 4.61 3.68 -24.36
CA SER A 97 3.56 4.51 -24.95
C SER A 97 2.96 5.33 -23.82
N TYR A 98 3.01 6.65 -23.91
CA TYR A 98 2.17 7.53 -23.08
C TYR A 98 0.71 7.29 -23.49
N SER A 99 0.13 6.20 -23.00
CA SER A 99 -1.29 5.90 -23.18
C SER A 99 -2.06 6.76 -22.20
N HIS A 100 -3.09 7.42 -22.69
CA HIS A 100 -4.04 8.14 -21.86
C HIS A 100 -4.69 7.12 -20.89
N PRO A 101 -4.99 7.49 -19.62
CA PRO A 101 -5.64 6.58 -18.66
C PRO A 101 -7.00 6.03 -19.13
N ASN A 102 -7.59 6.67 -20.15
CA ASN A 102 -8.83 6.25 -20.81
C ASN A 102 -8.58 5.68 -22.22
N CYS A 103 -7.38 5.22 -22.56
CA CYS A 103 -7.14 4.54 -23.83
C CYS A 103 -8.08 3.33 -23.90
N ALA A 104 -9.11 3.44 -24.73
CA ALA A 104 -10.07 2.37 -24.94
C ALA A 104 -9.37 1.25 -25.72
N PRO A 105 -9.54 -0.02 -25.32
CA PRO A 105 -9.02 -1.12 -26.09
C PRO A 105 -9.68 -1.13 -27.47
N VAL A 106 -8.98 -1.67 -28.47
CA VAL A 106 -9.53 -1.82 -29.82
C VAL A 106 -10.83 -2.64 -29.73
N GLY A 107 -11.91 -2.14 -30.32
CA GLY A 107 -13.24 -2.74 -30.22
C GLY A 107 -13.25 -4.23 -30.60
N GLY A 108 -13.91 -5.06 -29.78
CA GLY A 108 -14.07 -6.50 -30.01
C GLY A 108 -13.12 -7.41 -29.23
N LYS A 109 -12.10 -6.88 -28.54
CA LYS A 109 -11.26 -7.66 -27.62
C LYS A 109 -11.74 -7.51 -26.17
N LYS A 110 -11.99 -8.63 -25.49
CA LYS A 110 -12.11 -8.67 -24.02
C LYS A 110 -10.69 -8.65 -23.44
N GLN A 111 -10.17 -7.48 -23.11
CA GLN A 111 -8.89 -7.36 -22.41
C GLN A 111 -9.15 -7.26 -20.90
N SER A 112 -8.45 -8.09 -20.13
CA SER A 112 -8.41 -8.00 -18.67
C SER A 112 -7.33 -6.98 -18.30
N ARG A 113 -7.74 -5.85 -17.74
CA ARG A 113 -6.83 -4.83 -17.21
C ARG A 113 -6.69 -4.96 -15.70
N LEU A 114 -5.51 -4.62 -15.21
CA LEU A 114 -5.22 -4.59 -13.78
C LEU A 114 -4.89 -3.17 -13.35
N VAL A 115 -5.50 -2.72 -12.27
CA VAL A 115 -5.15 -1.46 -11.60
C VAL A 115 -4.29 -1.79 -10.40
N ALA A 116 -3.16 -1.11 -10.28
CA ALA A 116 -2.33 -1.10 -9.08
C ALA A 116 -2.30 0.29 -8.48
N THR A 117 -2.77 0.45 -7.24
CA THR A 117 -2.68 1.71 -6.50
C THR A 117 -1.58 1.60 -5.46
N LEU A 118 -0.54 2.42 -5.60
CA LEU A 118 0.58 2.51 -4.67
C LEU A 118 0.28 3.59 -3.63
N PHE A 119 0.32 3.23 -2.35
CA PHE A 119 0.22 4.17 -1.23
C PHE A 119 1.57 4.26 -0.52
N TYR A 120 2.19 5.42 -0.55
CA TYR A 120 3.39 5.67 0.24
C TYR A 120 3.07 5.70 1.73
N LYS A 121 3.87 4.97 2.51
CA LYS A 121 3.84 4.93 3.96
C LYS A 121 4.88 5.90 4.51
N PRO A 122 4.49 7.05 5.08
CA PRO A 122 5.42 7.85 5.86
C PRO A 122 5.93 7.01 7.04
N ASN A 123 7.21 7.15 7.39
CA ASN A 123 7.83 6.38 8.48
C ASN A 123 7.11 6.65 9.82
N GLY A 124 6.11 5.83 10.12
CA GLY A 124 5.67 5.50 11.46
C GLY A 124 6.22 4.11 11.77
N GLU A 125 6.64 3.89 13.01
CA GLU A 125 7.14 2.63 13.55
C GLU A 125 6.43 1.44 12.91
N SER A 126 7.21 0.55 12.28
CA SER A 126 6.72 -0.79 11.97
C SER A 126 6.01 -1.29 13.23
N THR A 127 4.72 -1.62 13.12
CA THR A 127 3.94 -2.26 14.19
C THR A 127 4.50 -3.64 14.45
N ALA A 128 5.70 -3.69 15.01
CA ALA A 128 6.27 -4.81 15.72
C ALA A 128 5.77 -4.69 17.16
N THR A 129 4.48 -4.96 17.38
CA THR A 129 4.02 -5.46 18.68
C THR A 129 4.54 -6.89 18.83
N ALA A 130 5.85 -7.00 19.04
CA ALA A 130 6.44 -8.17 19.66
C ALA A 130 6.04 -8.13 21.13
N ALA A 131 5.45 -9.23 21.59
CA ALA A 131 4.95 -9.46 22.93
C ALA A 131 5.81 -8.80 24.02
N SER A 132 5.21 -7.88 24.77
CA SER A 132 5.71 -7.45 26.07
C SER A 132 5.54 -8.60 27.08
N GLY A 133 6.52 -9.51 27.12
CA GLY A 133 6.77 -10.41 28.23
C GLY A 133 8.05 -9.96 28.93
N GLY A 134 7.94 -9.48 30.16
CA GLY A 134 9.06 -8.91 30.90
C GLY A 134 10.07 -9.94 31.40
N SER A 135 11.36 -9.63 31.26
CA SER A 135 12.41 -9.92 32.24
C SER A 135 13.68 -9.18 31.84
N GLY A 136 14.19 -8.32 32.72
CA GLY A 136 15.27 -7.39 32.42
C GLY A 136 16.62 -8.04 32.16
N VAL A 137 17.36 -7.51 31.18
CA VAL A 137 18.81 -7.66 31.05
C VAL A 137 19.38 -6.37 30.44
N ALA A 138 20.56 -5.98 30.91
CA ALA A 138 21.23 -4.69 30.77
C ALA A 138 21.53 -4.21 29.33
N SER A 139 21.53 -2.89 29.16
CA SER A 139 21.94 -2.16 27.95
C SER A 139 23.40 -2.43 27.55
N PRO A 140 23.74 -2.57 26.25
CA PRO A 140 25.13 -2.60 25.79
C PRO A 140 25.72 -1.17 25.73
N PRO A 141 27.04 -0.99 25.94
CA PRO A 141 27.66 0.32 25.96
C PRO A 141 27.90 0.86 24.54
N LYS A 142 27.80 2.20 24.40
CA LYS A 142 28.16 2.96 23.21
C LYS A 142 29.64 2.76 22.87
N LEU A 143 29.95 2.30 21.66
CA LEU A 143 31.29 2.39 21.10
C LEU A 143 31.54 3.78 20.52
N THR A 144 32.48 4.50 21.13
CA THR A 144 33.12 5.69 20.59
C THR A 144 34.14 5.30 19.52
N SER A 145 34.11 6.00 18.39
CA SER A 145 35.04 5.87 17.28
C SER A 145 36.43 6.41 17.64
N GLU A 146 37.46 5.57 17.62
CA GLU A 146 38.85 6.02 17.44
C GLU A 146 39.56 5.20 16.37
N ASN A 147 40.07 5.91 15.37
CA ASN A 147 41.00 5.41 14.36
C ASN A 147 42.35 5.11 15.02
N SER A 148 42.83 3.87 14.96
CA SER A 148 44.26 3.62 14.75
C SER A 148 44.55 2.23 14.16
N SER A 149 45.46 2.26 13.21
CA SER A 149 46.02 1.17 12.42
C SER A 149 46.70 0.06 13.25
N GLY A 150 46.39 -1.21 12.97
CA GLY A 150 47.21 -2.33 13.46
C GLY A 150 46.69 -3.72 13.08
N LYS A 151 47.43 -4.38 12.17
CA LYS A 151 47.47 -5.83 11.82
C LYS A 151 46.31 -6.73 12.26
N GLU A 152 45.65 -7.32 11.25
CA GLU A 152 44.76 -8.48 11.35
C GLU A 152 45.33 -9.58 12.26
N SER A 153 44.62 -9.86 13.35
CA SER A 153 44.61 -11.19 13.95
C SER A 153 43.14 -11.60 14.05
N LEU A 154 42.79 -12.67 13.36
CA LEU A 154 41.46 -13.27 13.42
C LEU A 154 41.18 -13.66 14.89
N PRO A 155 40.05 -13.26 15.49
CA PRO A 155 39.72 -13.64 16.85
C PRO A 155 39.50 -15.16 16.93
N ALA A 156 39.81 -15.74 18.10
CA ALA A 156 39.82 -17.19 18.38
C ALA A 156 38.44 -17.89 18.30
N ASN A 157 37.45 -17.26 17.69
CA ASN A 157 36.06 -17.68 17.60
C ASN A 157 35.78 -18.46 16.31
N PHE A 158 36.79 -18.65 15.45
CA PHE A 158 36.70 -19.36 14.16
C PHE A 158 37.26 -20.80 14.20
N ALA A 159 37.57 -21.33 15.39
CA ALA A 159 37.84 -22.76 15.53
C ALA A 159 36.51 -23.53 15.45
N PRO A 160 36.39 -24.58 14.63
CA PRO A 160 35.16 -25.38 14.54
C PRO A 160 34.94 -26.09 15.89
N THR A 161 33.94 -25.64 16.64
CA THR A 161 33.51 -26.27 17.88
C THR A 161 32.76 -27.56 17.57
N GLN A 162 32.98 -28.61 18.37
CA GLN A 162 32.31 -29.91 18.24
C GLN A 162 30.94 -29.94 18.92
N ASP A 163 30.50 -28.82 19.50
CA ASP A 163 29.24 -28.70 20.21
C ASP A 163 28.15 -28.14 19.27
N PRO A 164 27.10 -28.91 18.92
CA PRO A 164 26.08 -28.50 17.96
C PRO A 164 25.23 -27.31 18.44
N GLU A 165 25.17 -27.04 19.75
CA GLU A 165 24.45 -25.88 20.31
C GLU A 165 25.28 -24.58 20.32
N SER A 166 26.59 -24.67 20.04
CA SER A 166 27.50 -23.51 19.98
C SER A 166 27.65 -22.93 18.58
N PHE A 167 26.92 -23.49 17.59
CA PHE A 167 26.87 -22.93 16.25
C PHE A 167 26.22 -21.54 16.33
N PRO A 168 26.87 -20.49 15.82
CA PRO A 168 26.21 -19.20 15.71
C PRO A 168 24.99 -19.40 14.80
N LEU A 169 23.81 -19.25 15.37
CA LEU A 169 22.56 -19.14 14.63
C LEU A 169 22.77 -18.11 13.52
N GLU A 170 22.25 -18.39 12.33
CA GLU A 170 22.35 -17.49 11.18
C GLU A 170 22.06 -16.05 11.64
N PRO A 171 22.89 -15.06 11.24
CA PRO A 171 22.59 -13.68 11.57
C PRO A 171 21.15 -13.38 11.13
N PRO A 172 20.36 -12.66 11.94
CA PRO A 172 18.98 -12.37 11.58
C PRO A 172 18.97 -11.76 10.17
N THR A 173 18.06 -12.24 9.32
CA THR A 173 17.90 -11.75 7.95
C THR A 173 17.87 -10.23 8.00
N GLN A 174 18.90 -9.57 7.43
CA GLN A 174 18.96 -8.12 7.42
C GLN A 174 17.70 -7.63 6.70
N GLU A 175 16.89 -6.83 7.40
CA GLU A 175 15.74 -6.21 6.75
C GLU A 175 16.25 -5.35 5.59
N PRO A 176 15.61 -5.41 4.40
CA PRO A 176 16.05 -4.64 3.26
C PRO A 176 16.12 -3.16 3.64
N GLU A 177 17.26 -2.53 3.36
CA GLU A 177 17.47 -1.11 3.65
C GLU A 177 16.46 -0.29 2.83
N LYS A 178 15.59 0.46 3.51
CA LYS A 178 14.54 1.24 2.87
C LYS A 178 15.13 2.29 1.93
N LEU A 179 14.56 2.41 0.73
CA LEU A 179 15.08 3.28 -0.32
C LEU A 179 14.68 4.76 -0.16
N ASP A 180 13.92 5.11 0.90
CA ASP A 180 13.47 6.48 1.20
C ASP A 180 14.64 7.49 1.22
N HIS A 181 15.82 7.07 1.71
CA HIS A 181 17.01 7.91 1.80
C HIS A 181 17.60 8.29 0.43
N LEU A 182 17.30 7.51 -0.61
CA LEU A 182 17.79 7.73 -1.98
C LEU A 182 16.76 8.47 -2.84
N TYR A 183 15.48 8.14 -2.69
CA TYR A 183 14.42 8.59 -3.61
C TYR A 183 13.39 9.52 -2.97
N GLY A 184 13.49 9.79 -1.67
CA GLY A 184 12.61 10.67 -0.94
C GLY A 184 11.38 9.96 -0.36
N SER A 185 10.59 10.71 0.40
CA SER A 185 9.43 10.20 1.13
C SER A 185 8.12 10.34 0.35
N TYR A 186 8.08 9.79 -0.87
CA TYR A 186 6.93 9.80 -1.77
C TYR A 186 7.08 8.69 -2.82
N VAL A 187 6.04 8.44 -3.62
CA VAL A 187 6.11 7.47 -4.73
C VAL A 187 6.93 8.08 -5.88
N SER A 188 8.24 7.84 -5.88
CA SER A 188 9.15 8.40 -6.89
C SER A 188 8.95 7.80 -8.29
N PRO A 189 9.39 8.47 -9.37
CA PRO A 189 9.40 7.89 -10.71
C PRO A 189 10.21 6.58 -10.79
N MET A 190 11.23 6.43 -9.95
CA MET A 190 12.00 5.18 -9.85
C MET A 190 11.20 4.07 -9.18
N CYS A 191 10.40 4.38 -8.16
CA CYS A 191 9.46 3.44 -7.55
C CYS A 191 8.48 2.90 -8.59
N VAL A 192 7.86 3.80 -9.36
CA VAL A 192 6.95 3.45 -10.47
C VAL A 192 7.64 2.57 -11.51
N THR A 193 8.83 2.96 -11.97
CA THR A 193 9.57 2.21 -12.99
C THR A 193 9.97 0.82 -12.49
N SER A 194 10.40 0.72 -11.24
CA SER A 194 10.73 -0.54 -10.58
C SER A 194 9.50 -1.46 -10.46
N PHE A 195 8.35 -0.91 -10.08
CA PHE A 195 7.09 -1.65 -10.03
C PHE A 195 6.67 -2.16 -11.40
N LEU A 196 6.72 -1.32 -12.44
CA LEU A 196 6.38 -1.73 -13.80
C LEU A 196 7.31 -2.82 -14.32
N HIS A 197 8.61 -2.74 -14.01
CA HIS A 197 9.56 -3.80 -14.34
C HIS A 197 9.21 -5.10 -13.63
N LEU A 198 8.94 -5.06 -12.33
CA LEU A 198 8.48 -6.22 -11.56
C LEU A 198 7.24 -6.84 -12.20
N MET A 199 6.23 -6.02 -12.53
CA MET A 199 5.00 -6.49 -13.15
C MET A 199 5.22 -7.12 -14.53
N SER A 200 6.20 -6.61 -15.29
CA SER A 200 6.58 -7.19 -16.59
C SER A 200 7.26 -8.57 -16.49
N THR A 201 7.70 -8.98 -15.30
CA THR A 201 8.29 -10.32 -15.10
C THR A 201 7.23 -11.42 -14.98
N PHE A 202 5.97 -11.07 -14.71
CA PHE A 202 4.90 -12.05 -14.61
C PHE A 202 4.43 -12.52 -16.00
N PRO A 203 4.04 -13.80 -16.16
CA PRO A 203 3.58 -14.32 -17.44
C PRO A 203 2.35 -13.59 -17.96
N LEU A 204 2.33 -13.26 -19.26
CA LEU A 204 1.18 -12.68 -19.94
C LEU A 204 0.27 -13.78 -20.54
N PRO A 205 -1.02 -13.49 -20.80
CA PRO A 205 -1.91 -14.40 -21.50
C PRO A 205 -1.36 -14.84 -22.88
N ALA A 206 -1.70 -16.06 -23.30
CA ALA A 206 -1.20 -16.62 -24.55
C ALA A 206 -1.62 -15.77 -25.76
N GLY A 207 -0.64 -15.37 -26.59
CA GLY A 207 -0.87 -14.57 -27.79
C GLY A 207 -0.75 -13.06 -27.60
N GLU A 208 -0.47 -12.58 -26.39
CA GLU A 208 -0.18 -11.17 -26.11
C GLU A 208 1.33 -10.95 -25.93
N THR A 209 1.91 -10.10 -26.77
CA THR A 209 3.34 -9.70 -26.69
C THR A 209 3.52 -8.24 -26.30
N ASP A 210 2.48 -7.43 -26.47
CA ASP A 210 2.52 -6.00 -26.24
C ASP A 210 2.02 -5.69 -24.83
N TYR A 211 2.92 -5.21 -23.98
CA TYR A 211 2.61 -4.74 -22.64
C TYR A 211 2.55 -3.20 -22.65
N SER A 212 1.39 -2.65 -22.34
CA SER A 212 1.16 -1.22 -22.17
C SER A 212 0.85 -0.90 -20.71
N SER A 213 1.36 0.22 -20.25
CA SER A 213 1.10 0.72 -18.90
C SER A 213 0.93 2.22 -18.90
N SER A 214 0.01 2.72 -18.07
CA SER A 214 -0.14 4.15 -17.78
C SER A 214 -0.15 4.38 -16.27
N HIS A 215 0.22 5.58 -15.83
CA HIS A 215 0.11 5.97 -14.42
C HIS A 215 -0.47 7.37 -14.27
N ARG A 216 -1.09 7.62 -13.11
CA ARG A 216 -1.58 8.94 -12.71
C ARG A 216 -1.35 9.15 -11.21
N CYS A 217 -0.91 10.35 -10.84
CA CYS A 217 -0.86 10.78 -9.45
C CYS A 217 -2.27 11.16 -9.02
N LEU A 218 -2.76 10.60 -7.91
CA LEU A 218 -4.11 10.86 -7.43
C LEU A 218 -4.17 12.05 -6.48
N ASP A 219 -3.10 12.35 -5.74
CA ASP A 219 -3.09 13.36 -4.69
C ASP A 219 -2.26 14.61 -5.06
N SER A 220 -1.00 14.45 -5.47
CA SER A 220 -0.09 15.56 -5.79
C SER A 220 0.77 15.25 -7.01
N GLN A 221 1.06 16.26 -7.82
CA GLN A 221 1.84 16.09 -9.05
C GLN A 221 3.36 16.10 -8.81
N GLU A 222 3.82 16.76 -7.75
CA GLU A 222 5.25 16.89 -7.45
C GLU A 222 5.75 15.74 -6.56
N ASN A 223 5.09 15.53 -5.43
CA ASN A 223 5.44 14.51 -4.44
C ASN A 223 4.21 13.64 -4.16
N PRO A 224 3.82 12.76 -5.09
CA PRO A 224 2.63 11.94 -4.94
C PRO A 224 2.81 10.93 -3.80
N ARG A 225 1.87 10.91 -2.87
CA ARG A 225 1.72 9.83 -1.90
C ARG A 225 0.94 8.67 -2.50
N VAL A 226 0.03 8.95 -3.44
CA VAL A 226 -0.85 7.93 -4.04
C VAL A 226 -0.74 7.97 -5.56
N VAL A 227 -0.28 6.86 -6.15
CA VAL A 227 -0.14 6.71 -7.60
C VAL A 227 -0.96 5.52 -8.06
N GLU A 228 -1.83 5.72 -9.05
CA GLU A 228 -2.56 4.65 -9.71
C GLU A 228 -1.88 4.28 -11.02
N LEU A 229 -1.66 2.99 -11.23
CA LEU A 229 -1.11 2.40 -12.44
C LEU A 229 -2.16 1.51 -13.09
N THR A 230 -2.26 1.58 -14.41
CA THR A 230 -3.08 0.68 -15.23
C THR A 230 -2.15 -0.18 -16.06
N LEU A 231 -2.33 -1.50 -15.99
CA LEU A 231 -1.53 -2.50 -16.69
C LEU A 231 -2.43 -3.23 -17.71
N ASP A 232 -1.98 -3.28 -18.95
CA ASP A 232 -2.70 -3.87 -20.08
C ASP A 232 -1.74 -4.68 -20.98
N PRO A 233 -1.89 -6.01 -21.09
CA PRO A 233 -2.83 -6.85 -20.36
C PRO A 233 -2.44 -7.08 -18.90
N ALA A 234 -3.41 -7.48 -18.08
CA ALA A 234 -3.16 -8.03 -16.77
C ALA A 234 -2.35 -9.35 -16.85
N PRO A 235 -1.56 -9.68 -15.80
CA PRO A 235 -0.90 -10.96 -15.69
C PRO A 235 -1.86 -12.15 -15.88
N CYS A 236 -1.32 -13.25 -16.41
CA CYS A 236 -2.10 -14.41 -16.79
C CYS A 236 -2.80 -15.07 -15.58
N GLN A 237 -4.11 -14.86 -15.47
CA GLN A 237 -4.91 -15.36 -14.34
C GLN A 237 -5.00 -16.89 -14.26
N SER A 238 -4.74 -17.62 -15.36
CA SER A 238 -4.72 -19.09 -15.34
C SER A 238 -3.45 -19.66 -14.72
N TYR A 239 -2.36 -18.89 -14.68
CA TYR A 239 -1.10 -19.30 -14.04
C TYR A 239 -0.99 -18.74 -12.62
N LEU A 240 -1.37 -17.48 -12.44
CA LEU A 240 -1.33 -16.80 -11.15
C LEU A 240 -2.63 -16.04 -10.96
N SER A 241 -3.47 -16.52 -10.03
CA SER A 241 -4.73 -15.84 -9.72
C SER A 241 -4.45 -14.46 -9.10
N LEU A 242 -5.43 -13.55 -9.15
CA LEU A 242 -5.26 -12.22 -8.52
C LEU A 242 -5.00 -12.34 -7.01
N THR A 243 -5.65 -13.30 -6.35
CA THR A 243 -5.44 -13.57 -4.91
C THR A 243 -4.00 -14.02 -4.63
N ASP A 244 -3.45 -14.88 -5.48
CA ASP A 244 -2.06 -15.34 -5.33
C ASP A 244 -1.06 -14.24 -5.68
N LEU A 245 -1.35 -13.42 -6.70
CA LEU A 245 -0.54 -12.27 -7.09
C LEU A 245 -0.45 -11.24 -5.95
N ARG A 246 -1.57 -10.94 -5.28
CA ARG A 246 -1.62 -10.06 -4.10
C ARG A 246 -0.73 -10.56 -2.96
N ARG A 247 -0.57 -11.88 -2.83
CA ARG A 247 0.24 -12.55 -1.80
C ARG A 247 1.65 -12.92 -2.27
N HIS A 248 2.01 -12.52 -3.49
CA HIS A 248 3.27 -12.95 -4.10
C HIS A 248 4.47 -12.30 -3.41
N GLU A 249 5.51 -13.09 -3.13
CA GLU A 249 6.70 -12.64 -2.38
C GLU A 249 7.36 -11.40 -3.02
N LEU A 250 7.44 -11.36 -4.35
CA LEU A 250 8.01 -10.21 -5.07
C LEU A 250 7.27 -8.90 -4.77
N ILE A 251 5.93 -8.93 -4.68
CA ILE A 251 5.13 -7.75 -4.32
C ILE A 251 5.44 -7.34 -2.88
N TYR A 252 5.50 -8.30 -1.97
CA TYR A 252 5.82 -8.04 -0.57
C TYR A 252 7.22 -7.45 -0.36
N ARG A 253 8.23 -7.97 -1.09
CA ARG A 253 9.60 -7.42 -1.08
C ARG A 253 9.61 -5.98 -1.61
N PHE A 254 8.93 -5.74 -2.73
CA PHE A 254 8.80 -4.41 -3.30
C PHE A 254 8.17 -3.41 -2.32
N GLU A 255 7.07 -3.79 -1.66
CA GLU A 255 6.40 -2.97 -0.65
C GLU A 255 7.32 -2.58 0.52
N ARG A 256 8.18 -3.51 0.97
CA ARG A 256 9.15 -3.26 2.05
C ARG A 256 10.30 -2.37 1.61
N GLU A 257 10.87 -2.63 0.43
CA GLU A 257 12.01 -1.88 -0.11
C GLU A 257 11.64 -0.41 -0.39
N TRP A 258 10.43 -0.18 -0.90
CA TRP A 258 9.95 1.14 -1.32
C TRP A 258 9.04 1.84 -0.31
N SER A 259 8.79 1.23 0.86
CA SER A 259 7.87 1.77 1.89
C SER A 259 6.48 2.09 1.33
N VAL A 260 5.92 1.21 0.51
CA VAL A 260 4.59 1.38 -0.10
C VAL A 260 3.64 0.23 0.23
N ASP A 261 2.34 0.50 0.20
CA ASP A 261 1.31 -0.53 0.03
C ASP A 261 0.88 -0.61 -1.43
N VAL A 262 0.75 -1.84 -1.93
CA VAL A 262 0.28 -2.12 -3.29
C VAL A 262 -1.14 -2.68 -3.21
N ALA A 263 -2.12 -1.92 -3.69
CA ALA A 263 -3.49 -2.40 -3.85
C ALA A 263 -3.72 -2.84 -5.30
N LEU A 264 -3.90 -4.15 -5.54
CA LEU A 264 -4.20 -4.69 -6.87
C LEU A 264 -5.69 -4.95 -7.03
N GLN A 265 -6.32 -4.38 -8.06
CA GLN A 265 -7.74 -4.54 -8.36
C GLN A 265 -7.97 -4.79 -9.85
N PRO A 266 -8.94 -5.63 -10.24
CA PRO A 266 -9.31 -5.73 -11.64
C PRO A 266 -9.95 -4.40 -12.09
N ASP A 267 -9.60 -3.94 -13.29
CA ASP A 267 -10.18 -2.71 -13.86
C ASP A 267 -11.62 -2.99 -14.35
N THR A 268 -12.56 -2.94 -13.41
CA THR A 268 -13.98 -3.20 -13.67
C THR A 268 -14.81 -1.94 -13.41
N LEU A 269 -15.98 -1.87 -14.03
CA LEU A 269 -16.95 -0.80 -13.77
C LEU A 269 -17.29 -0.67 -12.28
N TRP A 270 -17.35 -1.80 -11.57
CA TRP A 270 -17.73 -1.88 -10.16
C TRP A 270 -16.68 -1.33 -9.21
N ARG A 271 -15.39 -1.37 -9.59
CA ARG A 271 -14.31 -0.75 -8.81
C ARG A 271 -14.60 0.73 -8.50
N ARG A 272 -15.11 1.47 -9.49
CA ARG A 272 -15.38 2.92 -9.37
C ARG A 272 -16.76 3.24 -8.81
N HIS A 273 -17.65 2.25 -8.71
CA HIS A 273 -19.05 2.45 -8.33
C HIS A 273 -19.48 1.44 -7.26
N PRO A 274 -18.87 1.49 -6.05
CA PRO A 274 -19.37 0.71 -4.93
C PRO A 274 -20.79 1.18 -4.60
N ARG A 275 -21.64 0.25 -4.15
CA ARG A 275 -23.03 0.55 -3.74
C ARG A 275 -23.30 0.27 -2.27
N LEU A 276 -22.45 -0.50 -1.62
CA LEU A 276 -22.49 -0.77 -0.19
C LEU A 276 -21.06 -0.78 0.37
N VAL A 277 -20.82 -0.06 1.46
CA VAL A 277 -19.59 -0.18 2.26
C VAL A 277 -19.95 -0.61 3.66
N VAL A 278 -19.34 -1.71 4.10
CA VAL A 278 -19.52 -2.31 5.42
C VAL A 278 -18.26 -2.13 6.22
N PHE A 279 -18.38 -1.65 7.46
CA PHE A 279 -17.27 -1.39 8.36
C PHE A 279 -17.36 -2.24 9.61
N ASP A 280 -16.22 -2.69 10.13
CA ASP A 280 -16.12 -2.99 11.56
C ASP A 280 -16.15 -1.69 12.38
N MET A 281 -16.44 -1.80 13.67
CA MET A 281 -16.47 -0.67 14.58
C MET A 281 -15.14 -0.49 15.33
N ASP A 282 -14.81 -1.44 16.20
CA ASP A 282 -13.61 -1.40 17.05
C ASP A 282 -12.37 -1.38 16.16
N SER A 283 -11.36 -0.58 16.53
CA SER A 283 -10.10 -0.42 15.77
C SER A 283 -10.24 -0.04 14.27
N THR A 284 -11.45 0.30 13.81
CA THR A 284 -11.77 0.66 12.42
C THR A 284 -12.51 1.99 12.33
N LEU A 285 -13.78 2.07 12.74
CA LEU A 285 -14.52 3.35 12.81
C LEU A 285 -14.15 4.19 14.03
N ILE A 286 -13.73 3.52 15.10
CA ILE A 286 -13.16 4.12 16.30
C ILE A 286 -11.74 3.59 16.51
N THR A 287 -10.91 4.33 17.24
CA THR A 287 -9.51 3.91 17.46
C THR A 287 -9.35 2.94 18.63
N GLN A 288 -10.35 2.85 19.50
CA GLN A 288 -10.32 2.00 20.68
C GLN A 288 -11.01 0.65 20.46
N GLU A 289 -10.61 -0.32 21.28
CA GLU A 289 -11.40 -1.51 21.57
C GLU A 289 -12.40 -1.19 22.69
N VAL A 290 -13.70 -1.26 22.42
CA VAL A 290 -14.73 -0.90 23.41
C VAL A 290 -14.63 -1.74 24.69
N ILE A 291 -14.25 -3.00 24.58
CA ILE A 291 -14.17 -3.89 25.74
C ILE A 291 -13.03 -3.54 26.69
N ASP A 292 -11.91 -3.07 26.14
CA ASP A 292 -10.77 -2.61 26.94
C ASP A 292 -11.06 -1.23 27.54
N LEU A 293 -11.75 -0.37 26.79
CA LEU A 293 -12.24 0.91 27.32
C LEU A 293 -13.24 0.70 28.46
N LEU A 294 -14.11 -0.30 28.37
CA LEU A 294 -15.02 -0.70 29.45
C LEU A 294 -14.26 -1.12 30.70
N ALA A 295 -13.31 -2.04 30.53
CA ALA A 295 -12.44 -2.52 31.60
C ALA A 295 -11.71 -1.36 32.30
N ALA A 296 -11.20 -0.38 31.55
CA ALA A 296 -10.51 0.77 32.11
C ALA A 296 -11.42 1.79 32.82
N THR A 297 -12.68 1.91 32.37
CA THR A 297 -13.62 2.91 32.89
C THR A 297 -14.34 2.42 34.16
N ILE A 298 -14.64 1.12 34.23
CA ILE A 298 -15.36 0.52 35.36
C ILE A 298 -14.37 0.17 36.47
N LYS A 299 -14.49 0.84 37.63
CA LYS A 299 -13.59 0.66 38.79
C LYS A 299 -14.09 -0.34 39.82
N ASP A 300 -15.35 -0.75 39.72
CA ASP A 300 -15.98 -1.68 40.66
C ASP A 300 -16.63 -2.84 39.87
N PRO A 301 -16.17 -4.09 40.08
CA PRO A 301 -15.09 -4.51 40.98
C PRO A 301 -13.69 -4.15 40.42
N PRO A 302 -12.69 -3.87 41.28
CA PRO A 302 -11.36 -3.36 40.86
C PRO A 302 -10.55 -4.36 40.03
N ASP A 303 -10.91 -5.63 40.04
CA ASP A 303 -10.30 -6.72 39.28
C ASP A 303 -10.94 -6.95 37.90
N LEU A 304 -12.01 -6.21 37.55
CA LEU A 304 -12.75 -6.41 36.30
C LEU A 304 -11.83 -6.30 35.07
N ALA A 305 -10.97 -5.28 35.05
CA ALA A 305 -10.04 -5.08 33.93
C ALA A 305 -9.08 -6.26 33.73
N ALA A 306 -8.53 -6.78 34.83
CA ALA A 306 -7.64 -7.93 34.80
C ALA A 306 -8.36 -9.20 34.32
N ARG A 307 -9.63 -9.38 34.72
CA ARG A 307 -10.45 -10.53 34.30
C ARG A 307 -10.85 -10.46 32.83
N VAL A 308 -11.18 -9.28 32.32
CA VAL A 308 -11.46 -9.09 30.89
C VAL A 308 -10.20 -9.36 30.06
N ALA A 309 -9.06 -8.84 30.50
CA ALA A 309 -7.77 -9.07 29.82
C ALA A 309 -7.39 -10.55 29.79
N ASP A 310 -7.61 -11.30 30.88
CA ASP A 310 -7.37 -12.75 30.94
C ASP A 310 -8.22 -13.52 29.91
N ILE A 311 -9.52 -13.23 29.83
CA ILE A 311 -10.41 -13.87 28.85
C ILE A 311 -9.97 -13.53 27.41
N THR A 312 -9.65 -12.26 27.15
CA THR A 312 -9.17 -11.82 25.84
C THR A 312 -7.87 -12.53 25.46
N HIS A 313 -6.93 -12.68 26.40
CA HIS A 313 -5.69 -13.40 26.19
C HIS A 313 -5.93 -14.89 25.86
N ARG A 314 -6.79 -15.57 26.62
CA ARG A 314 -7.18 -16.97 26.34
C ARG A 314 -7.86 -17.12 24.98
N ALA A 315 -8.72 -16.18 24.59
CA ALA A 315 -9.35 -16.17 23.27
C ALA A 315 -8.32 -15.98 22.14
N MET A 316 -7.33 -15.11 22.33
CA MET A 316 -6.25 -14.91 21.35
C MET A 316 -5.31 -16.12 21.22
N LEU A 317 -5.15 -16.91 22.28
CA LEU A 317 -4.42 -18.19 22.24
C LEU A 317 -5.22 -19.32 21.57
N GLY A 318 -6.49 -19.09 21.21
CA GLY A 318 -7.38 -20.10 20.67
C GLY A 318 -7.91 -21.09 21.70
N GLU A 319 -7.76 -20.81 23.01
CA GLU A 319 -8.31 -21.65 24.08
C GLU A 319 -9.83 -21.48 24.23
N LEU A 320 -10.36 -20.33 23.80
CA LEU A 320 -11.78 -20.00 23.82
C LEU A 320 -12.26 -19.58 22.43
N GLU A 321 -13.35 -20.20 21.98
CA GLU A 321 -14.11 -19.72 20.82
C GLU A 321 -14.66 -18.32 21.09
N PHE A 322 -14.68 -17.46 20.06
CA PHE A 322 -15.09 -16.05 20.17
C PHE A 322 -16.43 -15.86 20.89
N ASP A 323 -17.41 -16.67 20.52
CA ASP A 323 -18.76 -16.69 21.10
C ASP A 323 -18.77 -17.00 22.59
N ALA A 324 -17.90 -17.91 23.04
CA ALA A 324 -17.76 -18.25 24.45
C ALA A 324 -17.04 -17.13 25.20
N ALA A 325 -15.93 -16.62 24.66
CA ALA A 325 -15.17 -15.51 25.23
C ALA A 325 -16.01 -14.22 25.34
N PHE A 326 -16.87 -13.93 24.36
CA PHE A 326 -17.78 -12.79 24.42
C PHE A 326 -18.82 -12.98 25.54
N ARG A 327 -19.48 -14.15 25.63
CA ARG A 327 -20.43 -14.42 26.72
C ARG A 327 -19.78 -14.35 28.10
N GLU A 328 -18.58 -14.90 28.27
CA GLU A 328 -17.84 -14.85 29.53
C GLU A 328 -17.54 -13.40 29.92
N ARG A 329 -17.09 -12.57 28.97
CA ARG A 329 -16.86 -11.13 29.22
C ARG A 329 -18.15 -10.39 29.57
N VAL A 330 -19.26 -10.66 28.90
CA VAL A 330 -20.56 -10.02 29.22
C VAL A 330 -21.07 -10.44 30.59
N GLN A 331 -20.84 -11.69 31.01
CA GLN A 331 -21.20 -12.14 32.36
C GLN A 331 -20.46 -11.35 33.47
N LEU A 332 -19.23 -10.91 33.21
CA LEU A 332 -18.49 -10.06 34.14
C LEU A 332 -19.13 -8.69 34.36
N LEU A 333 -19.93 -8.22 33.38
CA LEU A 333 -20.61 -6.93 33.42
C LEU A 333 -21.96 -6.98 34.15
N LYS A 334 -22.34 -8.15 34.69
CA LYS A 334 -23.61 -8.34 35.41
C LYS A 334 -23.73 -7.40 36.61
N GLY A 335 -24.87 -6.72 36.72
CA GLY A 335 -25.20 -5.79 37.80
C GLY A 335 -24.79 -4.33 37.52
N LEU A 336 -24.05 -4.06 36.45
CA LEU A 336 -23.69 -2.70 36.05
C LEU A 336 -24.90 -1.95 35.47
N PRO A 337 -25.06 -0.65 35.76
CA PRO A 337 -26.17 0.14 35.24
C PRO A 337 -25.99 0.43 33.75
N ALA A 338 -27.00 0.19 32.92
CA ALA A 338 -26.91 0.35 31.46
C ALA A 338 -26.50 1.78 31.00
N SER A 339 -26.64 2.78 31.87
CA SER A 339 -26.13 4.14 31.65
C SER A 339 -24.61 4.23 31.47
N PHE A 340 -23.83 3.18 31.79
CA PHE A 340 -22.39 3.19 31.51
C PHE A 340 -22.09 3.33 30.01
N PHE A 341 -22.93 2.81 29.11
CA PHE A 341 -22.72 3.00 27.67
C PHE A 341 -22.76 4.47 27.28
N GLU A 342 -23.54 5.29 28.00
CA GLU A 342 -23.59 6.74 27.79
C GLU A 342 -22.33 7.43 28.30
N GLN A 343 -21.71 6.89 29.36
CA GLN A 343 -20.45 7.38 29.90
C GLN A 343 -19.25 7.12 28.97
N LEU A 344 -19.35 6.10 28.11
CA LEU A 344 -18.32 5.81 27.11
C LEU A 344 -18.37 6.74 25.89
N ARG A 345 -19.55 7.22 25.51
CA ARG A 345 -19.74 8.09 24.33
C ARG A 345 -18.73 9.25 24.23
N PRO A 346 -18.47 10.04 25.30
CA PRO A 346 -17.54 11.17 25.22
C PRO A 346 -16.06 10.76 25.18
N VAL A 347 -15.73 9.50 25.44
CA VAL A 347 -14.34 8.98 25.48
C VAL A 347 -13.99 8.25 24.17
N LEU A 348 -14.97 7.96 23.32
CA LEU A 348 -14.75 7.33 22.03
C LEU A 348 -14.15 8.33 21.03
N ASP A 349 -13.01 7.96 20.46
CA ASP A 349 -12.38 8.74 19.40
C ASP A 349 -12.70 8.09 18.06
N VAL A 350 -13.40 8.85 17.21
CA VAL A 350 -13.69 8.43 15.84
C VAL A 350 -12.41 8.47 15.01
N THR A 351 -12.14 7.41 14.26
CA THR A 351 -10.97 7.29 13.40
C THR A 351 -10.89 8.46 12.42
N LYS A 352 -9.67 9.01 12.27
CA LYS A 352 -9.41 10.17 11.40
C LYS A 352 -9.94 9.91 9.99
N GLY A 353 -10.79 10.82 9.51
CA GLY A 353 -11.38 10.75 8.17
C GLY A 353 -12.75 10.06 8.10
N VAL A 354 -13.21 9.33 9.13
CA VAL A 354 -14.50 8.62 9.08
C VAL A 354 -15.69 9.55 8.79
N PRO A 355 -15.90 10.69 9.49
CA PRO A 355 -17.06 11.55 9.21
C PRO A 355 -17.07 12.07 7.77
N ARG A 356 -15.88 12.40 7.25
CA ARG A 356 -15.68 12.85 5.87
C ARG A 356 -15.95 11.74 4.86
N LEU A 357 -15.48 10.53 5.14
CA LEU A 357 -15.71 9.34 4.31
C LEU A 357 -17.20 9.01 4.22
N ILE A 358 -17.90 8.90 5.36
CA ILE A 358 -19.34 8.59 5.38
C ILE A 358 -20.14 9.66 4.64
N LYS A 359 -19.78 10.94 4.80
CA LYS A 359 -20.40 12.05 4.06
C LYS A 359 -20.18 11.93 2.54
N ALA A 360 -18.97 11.60 2.10
CA ALA A 360 -18.66 11.36 0.70
C ALA A 360 -19.45 10.18 0.12
N LEU A 361 -19.47 9.04 0.82
CA LEU A 361 -20.23 7.85 0.43
C LEU A 361 -21.72 8.13 0.29
N LYS A 362 -22.31 8.88 1.22
CA LYS A 362 -23.71 9.31 1.15
C LYS A 362 -24.00 10.17 -0.07
N ARG A 363 -23.12 11.14 -0.40
CA ARG A 363 -23.28 11.98 -1.59
C ARG A 363 -23.21 11.17 -2.89
N LEU A 364 -22.43 10.09 -2.89
CA LEU A 364 -22.35 9.13 -3.98
C LEU A 364 -23.55 8.15 -4.02
N GLY A 365 -24.47 8.22 -3.05
CA GLY A 365 -25.62 7.30 -2.96
C GLY A 365 -25.25 5.89 -2.49
N VAL A 366 -24.08 5.72 -1.87
CA VAL A 366 -23.58 4.44 -1.37
C VAL A 366 -24.19 4.16 -0.01
N LYS A 367 -24.73 2.95 0.16
CA LYS A 367 -25.22 2.47 1.46
C LYS A 367 -24.07 2.17 2.39
N THR A 368 -24.27 2.45 3.67
CA THR A 368 -23.25 2.24 4.70
C THR A 368 -23.77 1.34 5.80
N ALA A 369 -22.94 0.42 6.26
CA ALA A 369 -23.28 -0.47 7.37
C ALA A 369 -22.12 -0.58 8.35
N VAL A 370 -22.43 -0.72 9.64
CA VAL A 370 -21.48 -1.11 10.68
C VAL A 370 -21.88 -2.45 11.28
N LEU A 371 -20.96 -3.41 11.26
CA LEU A 371 -21.14 -4.75 11.84
C LEU A 371 -20.08 -4.94 12.91
N SER A 372 -20.48 -4.92 14.18
CA SER A 372 -19.54 -4.97 15.31
C SER A 372 -19.76 -6.22 16.16
N GLY A 373 -18.67 -6.81 16.65
CA GLY A 373 -18.71 -7.81 17.71
C GLY A 373 -18.92 -7.22 19.10
N GLY A 374 -19.05 -5.91 19.22
CA GLY A 374 -19.30 -5.17 20.45
C GLY A 374 -20.79 -5.08 20.82
N PHE A 375 -21.21 -3.93 21.32
CA PHE A 375 -22.52 -3.74 21.97
C PHE A 375 -23.45 -2.84 21.17
N LEU A 376 -24.67 -3.32 20.89
CA LEU A 376 -25.69 -2.63 20.09
C LEU A 376 -26.01 -1.20 20.57
N PRO A 377 -26.20 -0.90 21.88
CA PRO A 377 -26.50 0.45 22.31
C PRO A 377 -25.44 1.49 21.91
N LEU A 378 -24.16 1.08 21.89
CA LEU A 378 -23.04 1.95 21.53
C LEU A 378 -22.88 2.04 20.01
N THR A 379 -22.95 0.91 19.31
CA THR A 379 -22.88 0.84 17.85
C THR A 379 -24.02 1.62 17.19
N SER A 380 -25.25 1.47 17.68
CA SER A 380 -26.41 2.22 17.15
C SER A 380 -26.31 3.72 17.41
N TRP A 381 -25.76 4.14 18.55
CA TRP A 381 -25.49 5.55 18.80
C TRP A 381 -24.47 6.11 17.83
N LEU A 382 -23.31 5.44 17.69
CA LEU A 382 -22.24 5.88 16.78
C LEU A 382 -22.72 5.91 15.32
N ALA A 383 -23.48 4.89 14.91
CA ALA A 383 -24.11 4.86 13.59
C ALA A 383 -25.06 6.04 13.39
N GLY A 384 -25.84 6.42 14.40
CA GLY A 384 -26.71 7.61 14.35
C GLY A 384 -25.92 8.92 14.18
N GLU A 385 -24.85 9.11 14.95
CA GLU A 385 -23.99 10.31 14.88
C GLU A 385 -23.30 10.46 13.52
N LEU A 386 -22.81 9.36 12.94
CA LEU A 386 -22.21 9.33 11.59
C LEU A 386 -23.28 9.28 10.49
N GLY A 387 -24.50 8.92 10.86
CA GLY A 387 -25.66 8.62 10.02
C GLY A 387 -25.48 7.41 9.09
N ILE A 388 -24.81 6.36 9.55
CA ILE A 388 -24.69 5.09 8.85
C ILE A 388 -26.09 4.46 8.69
N ASP A 389 -26.40 3.87 7.53
CA ASP A 389 -27.74 3.34 7.23
C ASP A 389 -28.10 2.10 8.06
N TYR A 390 -27.12 1.23 8.34
CA TYR A 390 -27.31 -0.04 9.01
C TYR A 390 -26.34 -0.22 10.19
N ALA A 391 -26.85 -0.70 11.32
CA ALA A 391 -26.05 -0.99 12.51
C ALA A 391 -26.45 -2.32 13.12
N HIS A 392 -25.49 -3.26 13.20
CA HIS A 392 -25.67 -4.55 13.84
C HIS A 392 -24.54 -4.82 14.82
N ALA A 393 -24.89 -5.22 16.03
CA ALA A 393 -23.97 -5.67 17.07
C ALA A 393 -24.71 -6.54 18.10
N ASN A 394 -24.03 -6.96 19.16
CA ASN A 394 -24.63 -7.83 20.17
C ASN A 394 -25.56 -7.06 21.10
N GLU A 395 -26.79 -7.56 21.27
CA GLU A 395 -27.76 -6.99 22.19
C GLU A 395 -27.61 -7.61 23.58
N VAL A 396 -27.27 -6.78 24.57
CA VAL A 396 -27.21 -7.20 25.99
C VAL A 396 -28.57 -7.02 26.67
N VAL A 397 -28.94 -7.98 27.53
CA VAL A 397 -30.22 -7.95 28.24
C VAL A 397 -30.11 -7.05 29.47
N ILE A 398 -31.01 -6.07 29.55
CA ILE A 398 -31.16 -5.13 30.67
C ILE A 398 -32.40 -5.54 31.48
N ASP A 399 -32.28 -5.57 32.80
CA ASP A 399 -33.39 -5.86 33.72
C ASP A 399 -34.30 -4.63 33.95
N ASP A 400 -35.43 -4.84 34.64
CA ASP A 400 -36.39 -3.77 34.96
C ASP A 400 -35.79 -2.65 35.83
N ALA A 401 -34.68 -2.92 36.53
CA ALA A 401 -33.95 -1.95 37.34
C ALA A 401 -32.92 -1.14 36.52
N GLY A 402 -32.83 -1.38 35.21
CA GLY A 402 -31.89 -0.69 34.32
C GLY A 402 -30.45 -1.21 34.42
N LYS A 403 -30.24 -2.44 34.90
CA LYS A 403 -28.91 -3.07 35.04
C LYS A 403 -28.72 -4.21 34.05
N LEU A 404 -27.47 -4.46 33.68
CA LEU A 404 -27.11 -5.61 32.86
C LEU A 404 -27.32 -6.91 33.62
N THR A 405 -27.99 -7.86 32.99
CA THR A 405 -28.20 -9.21 33.53
C THR A 405 -26.99 -10.14 33.34
N GLY A 406 -26.08 -9.78 32.41
CA GLY A 406 -24.98 -10.63 31.96
C GLY A 406 -25.35 -11.58 30.82
N GLU A 407 -26.57 -11.47 30.27
CA GLU A 407 -27.05 -12.27 29.13
C GLU A 407 -27.01 -11.49 27.82
N VAL A 408 -26.80 -12.20 26.71
CA VAL A 408 -26.80 -11.66 25.34
C VAL A 408 -27.98 -12.26 24.58
N LYS A 409 -28.77 -11.44 23.89
CA LYS A 409 -29.88 -11.91 23.07
C LYS A 409 -29.42 -12.35 21.69
N GLY A 410 -30.11 -13.35 21.16
CA GLY A 410 -29.97 -13.76 19.77
C GLY A 410 -28.62 -14.40 19.45
N LEU A 411 -28.25 -14.32 18.17
CA LEU A 411 -26.98 -14.83 17.67
C LEU A 411 -25.89 -13.79 17.84
N ILE A 412 -24.72 -14.21 18.33
CA ILE A 412 -23.58 -13.32 18.49
C ILE A 412 -23.06 -12.91 17.12
N VAL A 413 -22.73 -11.63 16.99
CA VAL A 413 -22.12 -11.03 15.81
C VAL A 413 -20.62 -11.37 15.80
N GLY A 414 -20.32 -12.65 15.58
CA GLY A 414 -18.97 -13.15 15.32
C GLY A 414 -18.61 -13.14 13.84
N LYS A 415 -17.53 -13.84 13.47
CA LYS A 415 -16.98 -13.87 12.10
C LYS A 415 -17.97 -14.35 11.05
N GLU A 416 -18.69 -15.46 11.27
CA GLU A 416 -19.68 -15.98 10.31
C GLU A 416 -20.89 -15.04 10.23
N ARG A 417 -21.33 -14.51 11.37
CA ARG A 417 -22.51 -13.63 11.40
C ARG A 417 -22.24 -12.28 10.72
N LYS A 418 -21.03 -11.72 10.81
CA LYS A 418 -20.63 -10.52 10.05
C LYS A 418 -20.74 -10.76 8.54
N ARG A 419 -20.24 -11.89 8.04
CA ARG A 419 -20.40 -12.28 6.63
C ARG A 419 -21.88 -12.40 6.23
N ASP A 420 -22.66 -13.11 7.03
CA ASP A 420 -24.07 -13.37 6.72
C ASP A 420 -24.88 -12.06 6.70
N LEU A 421 -24.63 -11.17 7.67
CA LEU A 421 -25.24 -9.84 7.70
C LEU A 421 -24.87 -8.98 6.48
N LEU A 422 -23.63 -9.03 6.02
CA LEU A 422 -23.21 -8.35 4.79
C LEU A 422 -24.03 -8.85 3.59
N ILE A 423 -24.18 -10.16 3.45
CA ILE A 423 -24.96 -10.79 2.36
C ILE A 423 -26.45 -10.44 2.49
N GLU A 424 -27.00 -10.48 3.71
CA GLU A 424 -28.40 -10.11 4.00
C GLU A 424 -28.68 -8.65 3.60
N ILE A 425 -27.80 -7.71 3.96
CA ILE A 425 -27.94 -6.28 3.61
C ILE A 425 -27.83 -6.09 2.10
N ALA A 426 -26.83 -6.71 1.45
CA ALA A 426 -26.65 -6.63 0.01
C ALA A 426 -27.87 -7.17 -0.74
N GLY A 427 -28.40 -8.34 -0.31
CA GLY A 427 -29.60 -8.94 -0.86
C GLY A 427 -30.85 -8.08 -0.67
N LYS A 428 -31.01 -7.46 0.51
CA LYS A 428 -32.12 -6.54 0.81
C LYS A 428 -32.12 -5.30 -0.09
N GLU A 429 -30.93 -4.76 -0.40
CA GLU A 429 -30.76 -3.57 -1.24
C GLU A 429 -30.66 -3.89 -2.75
N GLY A 430 -30.67 -5.17 -3.13
CA GLY A 430 -30.46 -5.59 -4.52
C GLY A 430 -29.10 -5.18 -5.07
N ILE A 431 -28.06 -5.32 -4.25
CA ILE A 431 -26.68 -4.97 -4.57
C ILE A 431 -25.90 -6.27 -4.81
N ASP A 432 -25.20 -6.36 -5.95
CA ASP A 432 -24.31 -7.48 -6.22
C ASP A 432 -23.08 -7.41 -5.30
N LEU A 433 -22.62 -8.56 -4.80
CA LEU A 433 -21.46 -8.63 -3.91
C LEU A 433 -20.20 -8.00 -4.54
N SER A 434 -20.06 -8.02 -5.87
CA SER A 434 -18.96 -7.36 -6.58
C SER A 434 -18.95 -5.83 -6.40
N GLN A 435 -20.05 -5.23 -5.96
CA GLN A 435 -20.20 -3.80 -5.66
C GLN A 435 -20.12 -3.49 -4.15
N VAL A 436 -19.86 -4.50 -3.32
CA VAL A 436 -19.73 -4.37 -1.87
C VAL A 436 -18.26 -4.23 -1.50
N VAL A 437 -17.97 -3.30 -0.60
CA VAL A 437 -16.65 -3.11 0.02
C VAL A 437 -16.78 -3.42 1.50
N ALA A 438 -15.88 -4.22 2.05
CA ALA A 438 -15.83 -4.52 3.47
C ALA A 438 -14.50 -4.03 4.05
N VAL A 439 -14.56 -3.32 5.17
CA VAL A 439 -13.39 -2.73 5.83
C VAL A 439 -13.31 -3.22 7.28
N GLY A 440 -12.16 -3.73 7.70
CA GLY A 440 -11.91 -4.16 9.07
C GLY A 440 -10.42 -4.32 9.36
N ASP A 441 -10.07 -4.54 10.63
CA ASP A 441 -8.70 -4.70 11.10
C ASP A 441 -8.40 -6.12 11.65
N GLY A 442 -9.45 -6.84 12.05
CA GLY A 442 -9.36 -8.06 12.83
C GLY A 442 -9.50 -9.34 12.00
N ALA A 443 -9.03 -10.45 12.58
CA ALA A 443 -9.24 -11.79 12.00
C ALA A 443 -10.73 -12.17 11.94
N ASN A 444 -11.56 -11.56 12.80
CA ASN A 444 -13.00 -11.74 12.81
C ASN A 444 -13.66 -11.18 11.54
N ASP A 445 -13.00 -10.28 10.81
CA ASP A 445 -13.53 -9.62 9.62
C ASP A 445 -13.14 -10.33 8.33
N LEU A 446 -12.22 -11.30 8.37
CA LEU A 446 -11.71 -11.97 7.17
C LEU A 446 -12.81 -12.66 6.35
N LEU A 447 -13.80 -13.27 7.01
CA LEU A 447 -14.94 -13.87 6.31
C LEU A 447 -15.87 -12.83 5.68
N MET A 448 -16.04 -11.68 6.33
CA MET A 448 -16.81 -10.55 5.79
C MET A 448 -16.08 -9.93 4.60
N MET A 449 -14.78 -9.68 4.74
CA MET A 449 -13.91 -9.16 3.69
C MET A 449 -13.86 -10.08 2.48
N GLY A 450 -13.72 -11.39 2.67
CA GLY A 450 -13.67 -12.37 1.58
C GLY A 450 -15.00 -12.59 0.85
N ALA A 451 -16.13 -12.18 1.43
CA ALA A 451 -17.43 -12.24 0.77
C ALA A 451 -17.75 -10.95 -0.03
N ALA A 452 -17.07 -9.85 0.26
CA ALA A 452 -17.20 -8.60 -0.47
C ALA A 452 -16.46 -8.65 -1.81
N GLY A 453 -16.83 -7.78 -2.75
CA GLY A 453 -16.08 -7.59 -4.00
C GLY A 453 -14.71 -6.97 -3.78
N LEU A 454 -14.53 -6.27 -2.66
CA LEU A 454 -13.24 -5.77 -2.18
C LEU A 454 -13.18 -5.82 -0.65
N GLY A 455 -12.31 -6.66 -0.11
CA GLY A 455 -11.93 -6.64 1.31
C GLY A 455 -10.74 -5.72 1.58
N VAL A 456 -10.90 -4.76 2.49
CA VAL A 456 -9.84 -3.80 2.86
C VAL A 456 -9.45 -3.97 4.32
N ALA A 457 -8.22 -4.44 4.53
CA ALA A 457 -7.56 -4.47 5.83
C ALA A 457 -7.06 -3.07 6.20
N TRP A 458 -7.79 -2.39 7.08
CA TRP A 458 -7.47 -1.04 7.56
C TRP A 458 -6.53 -1.10 8.77
N ASN A 459 -5.30 -0.58 8.65
CA ASN A 459 -4.27 -0.60 9.71
C ASN A 459 -4.23 -1.94 10.50
N ALA A 460 -4.46 -3.04 9.79
CA ALA A 460 -4.84 -4.31 10.39
C ALA A 460 -3.64 -5.04 11.00
N LYS A 461 -3.90 -6.11 11.77
CA LYS A 461 -2.81 -6.98 12.25
C LYS A 461 -2.10 -7.67 11.08
N PRO A 462 -0.79 -8.00 11.17
CA PRO A 462 -0.03 -8.56 10.04
C PRO A 462 -0.67 -9.78 9.38
N MET A 463 -1.22 -10.71 10.18
CA MET A 463 -1.90 -11.90 9.65
C MET A 463 -3.14 -11.53 8.82
N VAL A 464 -3.90 -10.53 9.24
CA VAL A 464 -5.09 -10.05 8.53
C VAL A 464 -4.68 -9.35 7.23
N GLN A 465 -3.62 -8.53 7.25
CA GLN A 465 -3.09 -7.87 6.06
C GLN A 465 -2.62 -8.87 4.98
N MET A 466 -2.10 -10.04 5.38
CA MET A 466 -1.68 -11.09 4.45
C MET A 466 -2.87 -11.83 3.82
N GLU A 467 -3.99 -11.90 4.52
CA GLU A 467 -5.16 -12.63 4.06
C GLU A 467 -6.17 -11.78 3.28
N ALA A 468 -6.28 -10.49 3.58
CA ALA A 468 -7.20 -9.59 2.90
C ALA A 468 -6.80 -9.30 1.44
N ASP A 469 -7.77 -8.84 0.64
CA ASP A 469 -7.55 -8.49 -0.77
C ASP A 469 -6.66 -7.26 -0.95
N THR A 470 -6.78 -6.32 -0.02
CA THR A 470 -6.05 -5.05 -0.06
C THR A 470 -5.78 -4.63 1.37
N ARG A 471 -4.58 -4.12 1.61
CA ARG A 471 -4.22 -3.48 2.86
C ARG A 471 -4.09 -1.99 2.64
N LEU A 472 -4.62 -1.21 3.57
CA LEU A 472 -4.57 0.23 3.55
C LEU A 472 -3.99 0.70 4.89
N ASN A 473 -2.68 0.92 4.91
CA ASN A 473 -2.00 1.49 6.07
C ASN A 473 -1.85 3.00 5.89
N SER A 474 -2.66 3.77 6.61
CA SER A 474 -2.69 5.23 6.50
C SER A 474 -3.08 5.89 7.82
N GLU A 475 -2.78 7.19 7.92
CA GLU A 475 -3.30 8.05 8.99
C GLU A 475 -4.81 8.30 8.89
N SER A 476 -5.41 8.24 7.69
CA SER A 476 -6.81 8.63 7.47
C SER A 476 -7.55 7.61 6.61
N ILE A 477 -8.69 7.12 7.11
CA ILE A 477 -9.53 6.15 6.38
C ILE A 477 -10.15 6.75 5.12
N LEU A 478 -10.12 8.08 4.99
CA LEU A 478 -10.56 8.78 3.78
C LEU A 478 -9.84 8.30 2.52
N ASP A 479 -8.63 7.75 2.66
CA ASP A 479 -7.85 7.22 1.55
C ASP A 479 -8.47 6.00 0.89
N LEU A 480 -9.49 5.39 1.52
CA LEU A 480 -10.33 4.37 0.89
C LEU A 480 -10.91 4.86 -0.45
N LEU A 481 -11.20 6.16 -0.58
CA LEU A 481 -11.74 6.74 -1.81
C LEU A 481 -10.75 6.68 -2.99
N TYR A 482 -9.44 6.67 -2.73
CA TYR A 482 -8.44 6.48 -3.78
C TYR A 482 -8.53 5.09 -4.43
N LEU A 483 -8.96 4.07 -3.69
CA LEU A 483 -9.20 2.72 -4.25
C LEU A 483 -10.37 2.70 -5.24
N PHE A 484 -11.28 3.67 -5.16
CA PHE A 484 -12.36 3.86 -6.15
C PHE A 484 -11.90 4.70 -7.35
N GLY A 485 -10.65 5.17 -7.34
CA GLY A 485 -10.02 5.91 -8.43
C GLY A 485 -10.31 7.42 -8.42
N PHE A 486 -10.81 7.96 -7.30
CA PHE A 486 -10.99 9.41 -7.11
C PHE A 486 -9.65 10.11 -6.91
N THR A 487 -9.54 11.36 -7.36
CA THR A 487 -8.40 12.25 -7.07
C THR A 487 -8.58 12.98 -5.75
N GLY A 488 -7.51 13.58 -5.22
CA GLY A 488 -7.54 14.38 -4.00
C GLY A 488 -8.53 15.53 -4.09
N ASP A 489 -8.58 16.22 -5.23
CA ASP A 489 -9.55 17.30 -5.48
C ASP A 489 -11.00 16.79 -5.47
N GLU A 490 -11.26 15.63 -6.08
CA GLU A 490 -12.60 15.01 -6.05
C GLU A 490 -12.98 14.57 -4.63
N ILE A 491 -12.03 14.05 -3.86
CA ILE A 491 -12.23 13.69 -2.45
C ILE A 491 -12.57 14.92 -1.61
N GLU A 492 -11.89 16.05 -1.82
CA GLU A 492 -12.20 17.31 -1.15
C GLU A 492 -13.60 17.81 -1.54
N GLN A 493 -13.98 17.74 -2.82
CA GLN A 493 -15.33 18.10 -3.27
C GLN A 493 -16.41 17.19 -2.66
N LEU A 494 -16.16 15.88 -2.55
CA LEU A 494 -17.10 14.93 -1.98
C LEU A 494 -17.21 15.05 -0.46
N SER A 495 -16.14 15.40 0.24
CA SER A 495 -16.12 15.41 1.71
C SER A 495 -16.34 16.79 2.35
N SER A 496 -16.15 17.87 1.60
CA SER A 496 -16.33 19.27 2.06
C SER A 496 -17.73 19.61 2.53
#